data_AF-A0A089M3I1-F1
#
_entry.id   AF-A0A089M3I1-F1
#
_cell.length_a   1.000
_cell.length_b   1.000
_cell.length_c   1.000
_cell.angle_alpha   90.00
_cell.angle_beta   90.00
_cell.angle_gamma   90.00
#
_symmetry.space_group_name_H-M   'P 1'
#
loop_
_entity.id
_entity.type
_entity.pdbx_description
1 polymer ?
#
loop_
_entity_poly.entity_id
_entity_poly.type
_entity_poly.pdbx_seq_one_letter_code
_entity_poly.pdbx_strand_id
1 'polypeptide(L)'
;MPLTKRRLQLLGQLVELYQRTSLPIHYETLARSLGVSKWTAYDMLKEIEKLGFVTRSYEVNSKETGRSQVVFSPTVKASDLFKQNRSDSINQADWEQTRVHIHNLLKSVKNGNVNDLIRNMMNEIPSKASSIEFCGYILGLLLVYVKKLGGKTETLIRLVVSKTPNSENGTLMFVGTVLGTIIQTINDELGNEFTELVSEFLRTMDQLSSQDRRLLSVMLHEALA
;
A
#
# COMPACT_ATOMS: atom_id res chain seq x y z
N MET A 1 -20.07 -23.01 -4.77
CA MET A 1 -19.91 -22.46 -6.13
C MET A 1 -18.66 -21.60 -6.18
N PRO A 2 -17.85 -21.65 -7.24
CA PRO A 2 -16.69 -20.76 -7.41
C PRO A 2 -17.11 -19.29 -7.56
N LEU A 3 -16.19 -18.35 -7.29
CA LEU A 3 -16.39 -16.92 -7.53
C LEU A 3 -16.67 -16.67 -9.03
N THR A 4 -17.86 -16.15 -9.35
CA THR A 4 -18.17 -15.73 -10.72
C THR A 4 -17.47 -14.41 -11.05
N LYS A 5 -17.25 -14.10 -12.34
CA LYS A 5 -16.61 -12.85 -12.78
C LYS A 5 -17.23 -11.60 -12.12
N ARG A 6 -18.55 -11.56 -11.98
CA ARG A 6 -19.28 -10.44 -11.40
C ARG A 6 -19.13 -10.34 -9.87
N ARG A 7 -19.06 -11.48 -9.17
CA ARG A 7 -18.77 -11.53 -7.72
C ARG A 7 -17.31 -11.15 -7.44
N LEU A 8 -16.40 -11.53 -8.33
CA LEU A 8 -15.00 -11.13 -8.28
C LEU A 8 -14.85 -9.61 -8.45
N GLN A 9 -15.53 -8.99 -9.43
CA GLN A 9 -15.54 -7.53 -9.58
C GLN A 9 -16.07 -6.81 -8.32
N LEU A 10 -17.15 -7.33 -7.72
CA LEU A 10 -17.73 -6.75 -6.51
C LEU A 10 -16.80 -6.89 -5.29
N LEU A 11 -16.11 -8.03 -5.16
CA LEU A 11 -15.12 -8.24 -4.12
C LEU A 11 -13.89 -7.34 -4.30
N GLY A 12 -13.43 -7.14 -5.54
CA GLY A 12 -12.32 -6.22 -5.83
C GLY A 12 -12.65 -4.78 -5.45
N GLN A 13 -13.84 -4.29 -5.80
CA GLN A 13 -14.31 -2.96 -5.38
C GLN A 13 -14.43 -2.83 -3.86
N LEU A 14 -14.90 -3.86 -3.17
CA LEU A 14 -14.94 -3.87 -1.71
C LEU A 14 -13.53 -3.74 -1.12
N VAL A 15 -12.56 -4.52 -1.62
CA VAL A 15 -11.17 -4.46 -1.16
C VAL A 15 -10.57 -3.08 -1.42
N GLU A 16 -10.75 -2.52 -2.61
CA GLU A 16 -10.26 -1.18 -2.96
C GLU A 16 -10.85 -0.08 -2.06
N LEU A 17 -12.17 -0.09 -1.87
CA LEU A 17 -12.86 0.90 -1.03
C LEU A 17 -12.45 0.78 0.45
N TYR A 18 -12.31 -0.45 0.93
CA TYR A 18 -11.87 -0.72 2.29
C TYR A 18 -10.42 -0.26 2.50
N GLN A 19 -9.51 -0.53 1.55
CA GLN A 19 -8.11 -0.06 1.61
C GLN A 19 -8.01 1.47 1.64
N ARG A 20 -8.88 2.19 0.93
CA ARG A 20 -8.84 3.67 0.88
C ARG A 20 -9.40 4.33 2.13
N THR A 21 -10.35 3.68 2.80
CA THR A 21 -11.12 4.30 3.90
C THR A 21 -10.86 3.69 5.26
N SER A 22 -10.29 2.48 5.31
CA SER A 22 -10.15 1.64 6.50
C SER A 22 -11.46 1.44 7.29
N LEU A 23 -12.60 1.57 6.61
CA LEU A 23 -13.93 1.50 7.21
C LEU A 23 -14.78 0.40 6.54
N PRO A 24 -15.63 -0.30 7.31
CA PRO A 24 -16.60 -1.24 6.76
C PRO A 24 -17.54 -0.56 5.75
N ILE A 25 -17.81 -1.23 4.62
CA ILE A 25 -18.52 -0.63 3.49
C ILE A 25 -19.97 -1.11 3.46
N HIS A 26 -20.90 -0.16 3.35
CA HIS A 26 -22.32 -0.48 3.14
C HIS A 26 -22.56 -1.04 1.73
N TYR A 27 -23.35 -2.09 1.62
CA TYR A 27 -23.60 -2.79 0.34
C TYR A 27 -24.22 -1.89 -0.74
N GLU A 28 -24.94 -0.84 -0.36
CA GLU A 28 -25.48 0.14 -1.32
C GLU A 28 -24.40 0.92 -2.07
N THR A 29 -23.27 1.19 -1.42
CA THR A 29 -22.14 1.89 -2.03
C THR A 29 -21.54 1.04 -3.16
N LEU A 30 -21.40 -0.27 -2.90
CA LEU A 30 -20.96 -1.26 -3.88
C LEU A 30 -21.99 -1.43 -5.01
N ALA A 31 -23.28 -1.44 -4.68
CA ALA A 31 -24.35 -1.55 -5.66
C ALA A 31 -24.32 -0.43 -6.70
N ARG A 32 -24.14 0.82 -6.23
CA ARG A 32 -24.02 2.00 -7.11
C ARG A 32 -22.77 1.94 -7.97
N SER A 33 -21.63 1.53 -7.41
CA SER A 33 -20.36 1.45 -8.13
C SER A 33 -20.38 0.40 -9.25
N LEU A 34 -21.09 -0.71 -9.05
CA LEU A 34 -21.16 -1.82 -10.01
C LEU A 34 -22.40 -1.77 -10.93
N GLY A 35 -23.24 -0.73 -10.80
CA GLY A 35 -24.46 -0.56 -11.60
C GLY A 35 -25.48 -1.67 -11.38
N VAL A 36 -25.56 -2.22 -10.16
CA VAL A 36 -26.50 -3.30 -9.80
C VAL A 36 -27.51 -2.84 -8.77
N SER A 37 -28.62 -3.58 -8.64
CA SER A 37 -29.59 -3.30 -7.58
C SER A 37 -29.01 -3.57 -6.19
N LYS A 38 -29.55 -2.89 -5.18
CA LYS A 38 -29.18 -3.07 -3.76
C LYS A 38 -29.32 -4.53 -3.32
N TRP A 39 -30.39 -5.20 -3.74
CA TRP A 39 -30.67 -6.61 -3.47
C TRP A 39 -29.63 -7.53 -4.12
N THR A 40 -29.28 -7.25 -5.37
CA THR A 40 -28.26 -8.02 -6.11
C THR A 40 -26.89 -7.94 -5.45
N ALA A 41 -26.46 -6.74 -5.02
CA ALA A 41 -25.21 -6.57 -4.30
C ALA A 41 -25.20 -7.33 -2.97
N TYR A 42 -26.31 -7.26 -2.21
CA TYR A 42 -26.47 -7.98 -0.95
C TYR A 42 -26.37 -9.50 -1.13
N ASP A 43 -27.06 -10.06 -2.12
CA ASP A 43 -27.01 -11.49 -2.42
C ASP A 43 -25.60 -11.92 -2.86
N MET A 44 -24.92 -11.11 -3.67
CA MET A 44 -23.53 -11.38 -4.04
C MET A 44 -22.60 -11.40 -2.83
N LEU A 45 -22.73 -10.43 -1.92
CA LEU A 45 -21.92 -10.35 -0.70
C LEU A 45 -22.15 -11.54 0.23
N LYS A 46 -23.40 -11.98 0.39
CA LYS A 46 -23.74 -13.16 1.18
C LYS A 46 -23.10 -14.43 0.62
N GLU A 47 -23.05 -14.56 -0.70
CA GLU A 47 -22.39 -15.68 -1.35
C GLU A 47 -20.86 -15.62 -1.26
N ILE A 48 -20.29 -14.41 -1.28
CA ILE A 48 -18.86 -14.18 -1.09
C ILE A 48 -18.45 -14.43 0.38
N GLU A 49 -19.31 -14.08 1.34
CA GLU A 49 -19.15 -14.36 2.77
C GLU A 49 -19.11 -15.87 3.04
N LYS A 50 -20.01 -16.66 2.44
CA LYS A 50 -19.98 -18.13 2.54
C LYS A 50 -18.67 -18.76 2.06
N LEU A 51 -17.97 -18.09 1.14
CA LEU A 51 -16.68 -18.51 0.61
C LEU A 51 -15.49 -18.07 1.50
N GLY A 52 -15.78 -17.35 2.60
CA GLY A 52 -14.82 -16.88 3.58
C GLY A 52 -14.01 -15.68 3.12
N PHE A 53 -14.51 -14.92 2.13
CA PHE A 53 -13.81 -13.75 1.60
C PHE A 53 -14.23 -12.44 2.28
N VAL A 54 -15.42 -12.37 2.85
CA VAL A 54 -15.97 -11.14 3.46
C VAL A 54 -16.62 -11.48 4.80
N THR A 55 -16.56 -10.55 5.73
CA THR A 55 -17.29 -10.59 7.01
C THR A 55 -18.33 -9.49 7.08
N ARG A 56 -19.53 -9.81 7.57
CA ARG A 56 -20.57 -8.81 7.87
C ARG A 56 -20.49 -8.32 9.31
N SER A 57 -20.74 -7.03 9.50
CA SER A 57 -20.89 -6.38 10.81
C SER A 57 -22.12 -5.47 10.82
N TYR A 58 -22.59 -5.12 12.01
CA TYR A 58 -23.75 -4.26 12.22
C TYR A 58 -23.31 -2.99 12.94
N GLU A 59 -23.37 -1.86 12.24
CA GLU A 59 -23.01 -0.56 12.82
C GLU A 59 -24.26 0.26 13.14
N VAL A 60 -24.21 0.97 14.28
CA VAL A 60 -25.30 1.84 14.70
C VAL A 60 -25.17 3.17 13.96
N ASN A 61 -26.16 3.51 13.14
CA ASN A 61 -26.18 4.77 12.43
C ASN A 61 -26.38 5.93 13.42
N SER A 62 -25.42 6.85 13.49
CA SER A 62 -25.51 8.04 14.35
C SER A 62 -26.47 9.12 13.83
N LYS A 63 -26.94 9.01 12.57
CA LYS A 63 -27.89 9.96 11.94
C LYS A 63 -29.36 9.51 11.99
N GLU A 64 -29.63 8.24 12.26
CA GLU A 64 -30.99 7.69 12.37
C GLU A 64 -31.10 6.87 13.65
N THR A 65 -31.91 7.34 14.59
CA THR A 65 -32.14 6.64 15.87
C THR A 65 -32.70 5.24 15.64
N GLY A 66 -31.89 4.21 15.94
CA GLY A 66 -32.38 2.86 16.24
C GLY A 66 -32.32 1.79 15.14
N ARG A 67 -31.74 2.03 13.96
CA ARG A 67 -31.56 0.97 12.94
C ARG A 67 -30.08 0.69 12.69
N SER A 68 -29.64 -0.51 13.05
CA SER A 68 -28.31 -1.01 12.67
C SER A 68 -28.22 -1.17 11.15
N GLN A 69 -27.15 -0.67 10.55
CA GLN A 69 -26.84 -0.85 9.14
C GLN A 69 -25.91 -2.04 8.94
N VAL A 70 -26.13 -2.78 7.85
CA VAL A 70 -25.28 -3.92 7.49
C VAL A 70 -24.10 -3.44 6.67
N VAL A 71 -22.91 -3.63 7.22
CA VAL A 71 -21.65 -3.28 6.56
C VAL A 71 -20.81 -4.54 6.37
N PHE A 72 -19.91 -4.48 5.39
CA PHE A 72 -19.06 -5.60 5.01
C PHE A 72 -17.59 -5.17 4.99
N SER A 73 -16.72 -6.06 5.44
CA SER A 73 -15.27 -5.89 5.41
C SER A 73 -14.61 -7.08 4.71
N PRO A 74 -13.58 -6.86 3.88
CA PRO A 74 -12.81 -7.96 3.30
C PRO A 74 -12.06 -8.71 4.42
N THR A 75 -11.99 -10.02 4.29
CA THR A 75 -11.11 -10.86 5.11
C THR A 75 -9.69 -10.83 4.57
N VAL A 76 -8.71 -11.30 5.35
CA VAL A 76 -7.33 -11.53 4.88
C VAL A 76 -7.30 -12.35 3.59
N LYS A 77 -8.17 -13.35 3.46
CA LYS A 77 -8.29 -14.19 2.26
C LYS A 77 -8.74 -13.41 1.01
N ALA A 78 -9.62 -12.41 1.18
CA ALA A 78 -9.99 -11.53 0.07
C ALA A 78 -8.88 -10.53 -0.23
N SER A 79 -8.29 -9.95 0.81
CA SER A 79 -7.12 -9.09 0.64
C SER A 79 -6.02 -9.83 -0.11
N ASP A 80 -5.72 -11.09 0.20
CA ASP A 80 -4.73 -11.92 -0.51
C ASP A 80 -5.12 -12.23 -1.96
N LEU A 81 -6.42 -12.38 -2.26
CA LEU A 81 -6.89 -12.64 -3.62
C LEU A 81 -6.78 -11.42 -4.53
N PHE A 82 -6.84 -10.22 -3.93
CA PHE A 82 -6.67 -8.93 -4.61
C PHE A 82 -5.36 -8.24 -4.23
N LYS A 83 -4.48 -8.91 -3.46
CA LYS A 83 -3.09 -8.48 -3.28
C LYS A 83 -2.59 -8.42 -4.70
N GLN A 84 -2.29 -7.20 -5.11
CA GLN A 84 -2.14 -6.85 -6.51
C GLN A 84 -1.28 -7.93 -7.16
N ASN A 85 -1.86 -8.71 -8.08
CA ASN A 85 -1.08 -9.50 -9.02
C ASN A 85 -0.42 -8.48 -9.93
N ARG A 86 0.57 -7.80 -9.37
CA ARG A 86 1.37 -6.81 -10.05
C ARG A 86 2.09 -7.55 -11.14
N SER A 87 2.15 -6.95 -12.32
CA SER A 87 2.89 -7.58 -13.39
C SER A 87 4.37 -7.63 -12.99
N ASP A 88 4.97 -8.81 -13.12
CA ASP A 88 6.42 -8.99 -13.03
C ASP A 88 7.13 -8.51 -14.31
N SER A 89 6.36 -8.16 -15.35
CA SER A 89 6.92 -7.57 -16.56
C SER A 89 7.22 -6.08 -16.33
N ILE A 90 8.50 -5.72 -16.29
CA ILE A 90 8.92 -4.32 -16.37
C ILE A 90 8.47 -3.71 -17.69
N ASN A 91 7.67 -2.64 -17.61
CA ASN A 91 7.64 -1.63 -18.65
C ASN A 91 8.65 -0.54 -18.30
N GLN A 92 9.74 -0.47 -19.05
CA GLN A 92 10.86 0.41 -18.72
C GLN A 92 10.51 1.90 -18.82
N ALA A 93 9.53 2.27 -19.66
CA ALA A 93 9.03 3.63 -19.75
C ALA A 93 8.26 4.03 -18.48
N ASP A 94 7.39 3.15 -17.98
CA ASP A 94 6.58 3.37 -16.78
C ASP A 94 7.47 3.43 -15.52
N TRP A 95 8.48 2.55 -15.45
CA TRP A 95 9.47 2.60 -14.39
C TRP A 95 10.23 3.93 -14.36
N GLU A 96 10.71 4.39 -15.52
CA GLU A 96 11.48 5.64 -15.58
C GLU A 96 10.61 6.86 -15.21
N GLN A 97 9.34 6.88 -15.62
CA GLN A 97 8.39 7.90 -15.18
C GLN A 97 8.18 7.86 -13.66
N THR A 98 8.02 6.67 -13.09
CA THR A 98 7.92 6.46 -11.64
C THR A 98 9.17 6.97 -10.91
N ARG A 99 10.37 6.63 -11.42
CA ARG A 99 11.65 7.07 -10.83
C ARG A 99 11.79 8.58 -10.83
N VAL A 100 11.50 9.23 -11.97
CA VAL A 100 11.52 10.70 -12.12
C VAL A 100 10.51 11.35 -11.17
N HIS A 101 9.30 10.79 -11.08
CA HIS A 101 8.27 11.29 -10.18
C HIS A 101 8.72 11.25 -8.71
N ILE A 102 9.20 10.09 -8.22
CA ILE A 102 9.72 9.94 -6.86
C ILE A 102 10.86 10.92 -6.58
N HIS A 103 11.79 11.08 -7.52
CA HIS A 103 12.88 12.04 -7.36
C HIS A 103 12.38 13.50 -7.24
N ASN A 104 11.35 13.89 -7.99
CA ASN A 104 10.74 15.21 -7.86
C ASN A 104 10.04 15.40 -6.51
N LEU A 105 9.34 14.37 -6.00
CA LEU A 105 8.77 14.38 -4.65
C LEU A 105 9.86 14.55 -3.58
N LEU A 106 10.99 13.85 -3.72
CA LEU A 106 12.12 13.98 -2.79
C LEU A 106 12.77 15.36 -2.78
N LYS A 107 12.71 16.10 -3.91
CA LYS A 107 13.16 17.49 -3.99
C LYS A 107 12.18 18.46 -3.32
N SER A 108 10.88 18.20 -3.40
CA SER A 108 9.85 19.07 -2.83
C SER A 108 9.79 19.03 -1.30
N VAL A 109 10.34 17.99 -0.66
CA VAL A 109 10.42 17.85 0.82
C VAL A 109 11.00 19.10 1.50
N LYS A 110 11.97 19.79 0.89
CA LYS A 110 12.59 20.99 1.48
C LYS A 110 11.65 22.21 1.53
N ASN A 111 10.60 22.23 0.71
CA ASN A 111 9.82 23.43 0.42
C ASN A 111 8.32 23.28 0.74
N GLY A 112 7.87 22.14 1.26
CA GLY A 112 6.45 21.81 1.41
C GLY A 112 6.08 21.08 2.69
N ASN A 113 4.79 20.83 2.88
CA ASN A 113 4.28 20.04 4.00
C ASN A 113 4.54 18.55 3.77
N VAL A 114 5.53 18.01 4.49
CA VAL A 114 5.97 16.61 4.34
C VAL A 114 4.87 15.60 4.70
N ASN A 115 3.94 15.94 5.59
CA ASN A 115 2.85 15.03 5.94
C ASN A 115 1.84 14.88 4.80
N ASP A 116 1.56 15.95 4.05
CA ASP A 116 0.69 15.89 2.87
C ASP A 116 1.36 15.09 1.76
N LEU A 117 2.68 15.22 1.61
CA LEU A 117 3.47 14.44 0.67
C LEU A 117 3.40 12.93 0.97
N ILE A 118 3.61 12.55 2.24
CA ILE A 118 3.47 11.16 2.70
C ILE A 118 2.07 10.63 2.41
N ARG A 119 1.02 11.39 2.75
CA ARG A 119 -0.38 11.01 2.48
C ARG A 119 -0.65 10.82 0.99
N ASN A 120 -0.16 11.72 0.14
CA ASN A 120 -0.34 11.62 -1.30
C ASN A 120 0.35 10.37 -1.87
N MET A 121 1.60 10.09 -1.46
CA MET A 121 2.30 8.87 -1.87
C MET A 121 1.58 7.59 -1.42
N MET A 122 1.04 7.57 -0.19
CA MET A 122 0.26 6.43 0.30
C MET A 122 -1.02 6.20 -0.52
N ASN A 123 -1.68 7.26 -0.98
CA ASN A 123 -2.86 7.15 -1.83
C ASN A 123 -2.55 6.64 -3.25
N GLU A 124 -1.32 6.79 -3.71
CA GLU A 124 -0.88 6.33 -5.03
C GLU A 124 -0.40 4.88 -5.05
N ILE A 125 0.09 4.35 -3.93
CA ILE A 125 0.59 2.97 -3.82
C ILE A 125 -0.43 1.93 -4.34
N PRO A 126 -1.73 2.01 -4.00
CA PRO A 126 -2.74 1.08 -4.51
C PRO A 126 -3.00 1.15 -6.02
N SER A 127 -2.47 2.13 -6.75
CA SER A 127 -2.65 2.23 -8.20
C SER A 127 -1.45 1.71 -9.00
N LYS A 128 -0.36 1.26 -8.35
CA LYS A 128 0.86 0.84 -9.05
C LYS A 128 0.73 -0.58 -9.58
N ALA A 129 0.79 -0.71 -10.90
CA ALA A 129 0.44 -1.93 -11.62
C ALA A 129 1.59 -2.95 -11.68
N SER A 130 2.85 -2.52 -11.62
CA SER A 130 4.01 -3.41 -11.63
C SER A 130 4.68 -3.54 -10.26
N SER A 131 5.33 -4.69 -10.03
CA SER A 131 6.00 -5.03 -8.78
C SER A 131 7.14 -4.05 -8.46
N ILE A 132 7.89 -3.63 -9.49
CA ILE A 132 8.97 -2.65 -9.35
C ILE A 132 8.45 -1.25 -9.00
N GLU A 133 7.36 -0.79 -9.60
CA GLU A 133 6.80 0.53 -9.29
C GLU A 133 6.34 0.59 -7.84
N PHE A 134 5.63 -0.44 -7.38
CA PHE A 134 5.23 -0.56 -5.98
C PHE A 134 6.45 -0.48 -5.05
N CYS A 135 7.46 -1.32 -5.28
CA CYS A 135 8.68 -1.31 -4.47
C CYS A 135 9.38 0.05 -4.49
N GLY A 136 9.41 0.71 -5.66
CA GLY A 136 9.96 2.06 -5.81
C GLY A 136 9.20 3.10 -4.97
N TYR A 137 7.87 3.07 -4.99
CA TYR A 137 7.05 3.98 -4.19
C TYR A 137 7.25 3.78 -2.69
N ILE A 138 7.37 2.54 -2.22
CA ILE A 138 7.68 2.24 -0.81
C ILE A 138 9.07 2.80 -0.43
N LEU A 139 10.09 2.57 -1.25
CA LEU A 139 11.41 3.16 -1.01
C LEU A 139 11.37 4.70 -1.01
N GLY A 140 10.65 5.30 -1.94
CA GLY A 140 10.42 6.74 -2.00
C GLY A 140 9.75 7.29 -0.73
N LEU A 141 8.72 6.59 -0.24
CA LEU A 141 8.01 6.94 0.99
C LEU A 141 8.95 6.92 2.21
N LEU A 142 9.76 5.87 2.35
CA LEU A 142 10.75 5.75 3.41
C LEU A 142 11.84 6.84 3.30
N LEU A 143 12.28 7.19 2.09
CA LEU A 143 13.23 8.28 1.86
C LEU A 143 12.66 9.64 2.25
N VAL A 144 11.40 9.92 1.91
CA VAL A 144 10.70 11.13 2.37
C VAL A 144 10.64 11.17 3.89
N TYR A 145 10.33 10.03 4.53
CA TYR A 145 10.31 9.94 5.99
C TYR A 145 11.69 10.18 6.62
N VAL A 146 12.76 9.62 6.06
CA VAL A 146 14.14 9.88 6.52
C VAL A 146 14.49 11.36 6.43
N LYS A 147 14.13 12.03 5.33
CA LYS A 147 14.31 13.48 5.18
C LYS A 147 13.47 14.29 6.17
N LYS A 148 12.28 13.80 6.54
CA LYS A 148 11.43 14.41 7.58
C LYS A 148 12.12 14.39 8.95
N LEU A 149 12.76 13.27 9.30
CA LEU A 149 13.52 13.15 10.55
C LEU A 149 14.69 14.13 10.59
N GLY A 150 15.40 14.27 9.47
CA GLY A 150 16.50 15.20 9.30
C GLY A 150 17.67 14.97 10.28
N GLY A 151 18.59 15.94 10.31
CA GLY A 151 19.63 16.06 11.31
C GLY A 151 20.55 14.84 11.43
N LYS A 152 20.81 14.41 12.68
CA LYS A 152 21.72 13.31 12.99
C LYS A 152 21.17 11.96 12.52
N THR A 153 19.86 11.73 12.67
CA THR A 153 19.23 10.46 12.32
C THR A 153 19.31 10.19 10.82
N GLU A 154 18.99 11.18 9.98
CA GLU A 154 19.17 11.07 8.53
C GLU A 154 20.63 10.75 8.16
N THR A 155 21.57 11.44 8.78
CA THR A 155 23.01 11.27 8.52
C THR A 155 23.49 9.85 8.87
N LEU A 156 23.05 9.32 10.02
CA LEU A 156 23.40 7.96 10.46
C LEU A 156 22.80 6.89 9.55
N ILE A 157 21.54 7.06 9.13
CA ILE A 157 20.90 6.13 8.18
C ILE A 157 21.67 6.11 6.84
N ARG A 158 22.02 7.29 6.30
CA ARG A 158 22.86 7.39 5.09
C ARG A 158 24.21 6.69 5.25
N LEU A 159 24.86 6.86 6.40
CA LEU A 159 26.15 6.24 6.68
C LEU A 159 26.07 4.71 6.74
N VAL A 160 25.06 4.16 7.43
CA VAL A 160 24.86 2.72 7.55
C VAL A 160 24.62 2.08 6.18
N VAL A 161 23.76 2.68 5.36
CA VAL A 161 23.44 2.15 4.02
C VAL A 161 24.64 2.23 3.09
N SER A 162 25.37 3.36 3.08
CA SER A 162 26.55 3.54 2.22
C SER A 162 27.74 2.64 2.59
N LYS A 163 27.81 2.15 3.83
CA LYS A 163 28.84 1.22 4.30
C LYS A 163 28.47 -0.25 4.11
N THR A 164 27.25 -0.55 3.70
CA THR A 164 26.78 -1.93 3.52
C THR A 164 27.40 -2.52 2.24
N PRO A 165 28.13 -3.64 2.33
CA PRO A 165 28.62 -4.35 1.17
C PRO A 165 27.46 -4.91 0.35
N ASN A 166 27.55 -4.82 -0.98
CA ASN A 166 26.52 -5.19 -1.95
C ASN A 166 25.28 -4.29 -1.90
N SER A 167 24.94 -3.72 -3.06
CA SER A 167 23.88 -2.72 -3.18
C SER A 167 22.48 -3.28 -2.88
N GLU A 168 22.24 -4.58 -3.12
CA GLU A 168 20.98 -5.26 -2.77
C GLU A 168 20.79 -5.39 -1.24
N ASN A 169 21.86 -5.74 -0.52
CA ASN A 169 21.83 -5.79 0.95
C ASN A 169 21.65 -4.39 1.55
N GLY A 170 22.18 -3.36 0.87
CA GLY A 170 21.96 -1.96 1.24
C GLY A 170 20.49 -1.57 1.27
N THR A 171 19.68 -2.06 0.32
CA THR A 171 18.22 -1.82 0.30
C THR A 171 17.53 -2.45 1.50
N LEU A 172 17.83 -3.71 1.83
CA LEU A 172 17.25 -4.37 3.00
C LEU A 172 17.68 -3.67 4.30
N MET A 173 18.96 -3.29 4.41
CA MET A 173 19.49 -2.57 5.56
C MET A 173 18.80 -1.21 5.74
N PHE A 174 18.59 -0.48 4.64
CA PHE A 174 17.84 0.78 4.65
C PHE A 174 16.42 0.57 5.19
N VAL A 175 15.66 -0.35 4.59
CA VAL A 175 14.26 -0.59 4.97
C VAL A 175 14.15 -0.99 6.44
N GLY A 176 14.98 -1.94 6.89
CA GLY A 176 14.98 -2.38 8.29
C GLY A 176 15.34 -1.26 9.27
N THR A 177 16.33 -0.42 8.94
CA THR A 177 16.75 0.70 9.79
C THR A 177 15.65 1.76 9.90
N VAL A 178 15.02 2.11 8.77
CA VAL A 178 13.94 3.12 8.76
C VAL A 178 12.71 2.59 9.49
N LEU A 179 12.30 1.34 9.26
CA LEU A 179 11.18 0.73 9.98
C LEU A 179 11.44 0.67 11.49
N GLY A 180 12.64 0.25 11.92
CA GLY A 180 13.01 0.25 13.33
C GLY A 180 12.94 1.64 13.96
N THR A 181 13.28 2.68 13.19
CA THR A 181 13.15 4.08 13.64
C THR A 181 11.69 4.50 13.75
N ILE A 182 10.85 4.13 12.78
CA ILE A 182 9.40 4.40 12.78
C ILE A 182 8.73 3.77 14.00
N ILE A 183 9.01 2.49 14.28
CA ILE A 183 8.44 1.75 15.42
C ILE A 183 8.77 2.45 16.76
N GLN A 184 9.95 3.06 16.88
CA GLN A 184 10.34 3.76 18.10
C GLN A 184 9.73 5.17 18.26
N THR A 185 9.22 5.78 17.19
CA THR A 185 8.94 7.23 17.15
C THR A 185 7.50 7.61 16.81
N ILE A 186 6.67 6.67 16.31
CA ILE A 186 5.29 6.94 15.92
C ILE A 186 4.31 6.19 16.85
N ASN A 187 3.10 6.73 17.03
CA ASN A 187 1.98 6.04 17.70
C ASN A 187 1.65 4.68 17.04
N ASP A 188 1.12 3.76 17.85
CA ASP A 188 0.87 2.35 17.50
C ASP A 188 0.08 2.12 16.18
N GLU A 189 -0.91 2.97 15.87
CA GLU A 189 -1.75 2.80 14.66
C GLU A 189 -0.97 2.98 13.35
N LEU A 190 -0.16 4.03 13.23
CA LEU A 190 0.66 4.26 12.03
C LEU A 190 1.82 3.24 11.96
N GLY A 191 2.34 2.79 13.10
CA GLY A 191 3.35 1.73 13.15
C GLY A 191 2.86 0.42 12.52
N ASN A 192 1.60 0.07 12.72
CA ASN A 192 0.98 -1.12 12.12
C ASN A 192 0.86 -0.99 10.58
N GLU A 193 0.39 0.15 10.07
CA GLU A 193 0.28 0.40 8.62
C GLU A 193 1.65 0.30 7.92
N PHE A 194 2.70 0.90 8.49
CA PHE A 194 4.06 0.77 7.96
C PHE A 194 4.58 -0.67 8.01
N THR A 195 4.26 -1.42 9.06
CA THR A 195 4.69 -2.82 9.20
C THR A 195 4.06 -3.72 8.14
N GLU A 196 2.76 -3.54 7.86
CA GLU A 196 2.06 -4.27 6.80
C GLU A 196 2.62 -3.93 5.42
N LEU A 197 2.82 -2.64 5.14
CA LEU A 197 3.42 -2.17 3.88
C LEU A 197 4.84 -2.71 3.67
N VAL A 198 5.68 -2.70 4.70
CA VAL A 198 7.04 -3.25 4.63
C VAL A 198 7.02 -4.77 4.46
N SER A 199 6.09 -5.47 5.12
CA SER A 199 5.94 -6.92 4.94
C SER A 199 5.59 -7.29 3.50
N GLU A 200 4.68 -6.53 2.88
CA GLU A 200 4.33 -6.71 1.47
C GLU A 200 5.49 -6.35 0.53
N PHE A 201 6.22 -5.27 0.85
CA PHE A 201 7.44 -4.88 0.14
C PHE A 201 8.48 -6.00 0.14
N LEU A 202 8.79 -6.58 1.30
CA LEU A 202 9.80 -7.66 1.41
C LEU A 202 9.40 -8.89 0.62
N ARG A 203 8.11 -9.28 0.68
CA ARG A 203 7.59 -10.41 -0.10
C ARG A 203 7.66 -10.15 -1.61
N THR A 204 7.33 -8.92 -2.04
CA THR A 204 7.39 -8.54 -3.46
C THR A 204 8.85 -8.48 -3.94
N MET A 205 9.76 -7.92 -3.13
CA MET A 205 11.19 -7.88 -3.41
C MET A 205 11.77 -9.29 -3.64
N ASP A 206 11.33 -10.29 -2.86
CA ASP A 206 11.79 -11.67 -3.03
C ASP A 206 11.33 -12.30 -4.35
N GLN A 207 10.26 -11.79 -4.94
CA GLN A 207 9.72 -12.25 -6.23
C GLN A 207 10.31 -11.48 -7.43
N LEU A 208 10.88 -10.30 -7.20
CA LEU A 208 11.49 -9.48 -8.25
C LEU A 208 12.72 -10.13 -8.87
N SER A 209 12.91 -9.87 -10.17
CA SER A 209 14.12 -10.23 -10.91
C SER A 209 15.37 -9.54 -10.32
N SER A 210 16.55 -10.12 -10.52
CA SER A 210 17.81 -9.49 -10.10
C SER A 210 18.05 -8.14 -10.80
N GLN A 211 17.52 -7.95 -12.01
CA GLN A 211 17.60 -6.67 -12.72
C GLN A 211 16.76 -5.60 -12.01
N ASP A 212 15.54 -5.94 -11.62
CA ASP A 212 14.60 -5.05 -10.96
C ASP A 212 15.11 -4.61 -9.58
N ARG A 213 15.62 -5.57 -8.80
CA ARG A 213 16.27 -5.30 -7.51
C ARG A 213 17.45 -4.34 -7.67
N ARG A 214 18.25 -4.51 -8.72
CA ARG A 214 19.37 -3.61 -9.02
C ARG A 214 18.88 -2.20 -9.37
N LEU A 215 17.81 -2.05 -10.16
CA LEU A 215 17.24 -0.73 -10.48
C LEU A 215 16.75 0.00 -9.22
N LEU A 216 16.07 -0.69 -8.32
CA LEU A 216 15.63 -0.14 -7.03
C LEU A 216 16.80 0.27 -6.15
N SER A 217 17.85 -0.56 -6.11
CA SER A 217 19.07 -0.29 -5.37
C SER A 217 19.82 0.94 -5.90
N VAL A 218 19.93 1.09 -7.22
CA VAL A 218 20.51 2.29 -7.87
C VAL A 218 19.72 3.54 -7.51
N MET A 219 18.38 3.52 -7.64
CA MET A 219 17.52 4.64 -7.25
C MET A 219 17.75 5.03 -5.77
N LEU A 220 17.81 4.04 -4.87
CA LEU A 220 18.03 4.29 -3.45
C LEU A 220 19.38 4.97 -3.19
N HIS A 221 20.45 4.45 -3.79
CA HIS A 221 21.79 5.03 -3.64
C HIS A 221 21.87 6.44 -4.23
N GLU A 222 21.27 6.70 -5.39
CA GLU A 222 21.20 8.04 -5.99
C GLU A 222 20.48 9.04 -5.08
N ALA A 223 19.42 8.61 -4.38
CA ALA A 223 18.67 9.48 -3.47
C ALA A 223 19.38 9.75 -2.13
N LEU A 224 20.26 8.83 -1.70
CA LEU A 224 21.04 8.91 -0.47
C LEU A 224 22.43 9.52 -0.65
N ALA A 225 22.90 9.70 -1.89
CA ALA A 225 24.04 10.56 -2.22
C ALA A 225 23.76 12.03 -1.87
#